data_AF-A0AAD0NGH6-F1
#
_entry.id   AF-A0AAD0NGH6-F1
#
_cell.length_a   1.000
_cell.length_b   1.000
_cell.length_c   1.000
_cell.angle_alpha   90.00
_cell.angle_beta   90.00
_cell.angle_gamma   90.00
#
_symmetry.space_group_name_H-M   'P 1'
#
loop_
_entity.id
_entity.type
_entity.pdbx_description
1 polymer ?
#
loop_
_entity_poly.entity_id
_entity_poly.type
_entity_poly.pdbx_seq_one_letter_code
_entity_poly.pdbx_strand_id
1 'polypeptide(L)'
;MSEQIATLSAPKDNGKNLGGDKETVETFNLVVRNKVGEMFTAVTLRLYMGRSRGASTVYASIWVGGQYSSGASYYTAGHGQAGGYGYCKRSSAAAAAIQSAGIGLHKSIAGVGHRAIEDALRAIGTAMGYSEMLLVNN
;
A
#
# COMPACT_ATOMS: atom_id res chain seq x y z
N MET A 1 -7.40 18.08 11.10
CA MET A 1 -6.95 17.05 10.14
C MET A 1 -7.45 15.73 10.66
N SER A 2 -8.33 15.05 9.93
CA SER A 2 -8.89 13.79 10.40
C SER A 2 -7.91 12.66 10.07
N GLU A 3 -7.07 12.28 11.04
CA GLU A 3 -6.01 11.28 10.84
C GLU A 3 -6.59 9.93 10.39
N GLN A 4 -5.91 9.32 9.43
CA GLN A 4 -6.15 7.95 9.02
C GLN A 4 -5.42 7.01 9.99
N ILE A 5 -6.07 5.93 10.39
CA ILE A 5 -5.50 4.95 11.32
C ILE A 5 -5.49 3.59 10.65
N ALA A 6 -4.37 2.87 10.77
CA ALA A 6 -4.21 1.51 10.28
C ALA A 6 -4.10 0.53 11.46
N THR A 7 -4.67 -0.65 11.30
CA THR A 7 -4.58 -1.76 12.26
C THR A 7 -3.93 -2.96 11.58
N LEU A 8 -2.80 -3.39 12.11
CA LEU A 8 -2.04 -4.52 11.58
C LEU A 8 -2.57 -5.81 12.20
N SER A 9 -2.96 -6.77 11.37
CA SER A 9 -3.42 -8.09 11.81
C SER A 9 -2.37 -9.16 11.52
N ALA A 10 -2.75 -10.43 11.70
CA ALA A 10 -1.93 -11.58 11.35
C ALA A 10 -1.39 -11.45 9.90
N PRO A 11 -0.07 -11.62 9.71
CA PRO A 11 0.56 -11.40 8.42
C PRO A 11 0.00 -12.34 7.36
N LYS A 12 -0.08 -11.82 6.13
CA LYS A 12 -0.45 -12.56 4.93
C LYS A 12 0.71 -12.48 3.95
N ASP A 13 0.88 -13.49 3.11
CA ASP A 13 1.88 -13.44 2.05
C ASP A 13 1.22 -13.87 0.74
N ASN A 14 0.49 -12.94 0.13
CA ASN A 14 -0.20 -13.18 -1.14
C ASN A 14 0.04 -12.07 -2.18
N GLY A 15 0.98 -11.15 -1.90
CA GLY A 15 1.34 -10.09 -2.83
C GLY A 15 1.92 -10.65 -4.12
N LYS A 16 1.54 -10.06 -5.27
CA LYS A 16 1.96 -10.54 -6.59
C LYS A 16 2.73 -9.45 -7.33
N ASN A 17 3.95 -9.74 -7.78
CA ASN A 17 4.64 -8.81 -8.67
C ASN A 17 4.13 -8.99 -10.11
N LEU A 18 3.27 -8.07 -10.56
CA LEU A 18 2.65 -8.17 -11.89
C LEU A 18 3.44 -7.45 -13.00
N GLY A 19 4.65 -6.96 -12.73
CA GLY A 19 5.43 -6.19 -13.72
C GLY A 19 5.82 -7.00 -14.97
N GLY A 20 5.89 -8.33 -14.88
CA GLY A 20 6.11 -9.20 -16.04
C GLY A 20 4.90 -9.29 -16.98
N ASP A 21 3.69 -9.26 -16.42
CA ASP A 21 2.43 -9.53 -17.13
C ASP A 21 1.62 -8.27 -17.45
N LYS A 22 1.85 -7.21 -16.67
CA LYS A 22 1.10 -5.95 -16.70
C LYS A 22 2.06 -4.78 -16.86
N GLU A 23 1.50 -3.61 -17.14
CA GLU A 23 2.24 -2.35 -17.11
C GLU A 23 2.17 -1.77 -15.70
N THR A 24 3.32 -1.46 -15.11
CA THR A 24 3.37 -0.72 -13.84
C THR A 24 3.05 0.73 -14.13
N VAL A 25 1.96 1.23 -13.57
CA VAL A 25 1.48 2.59 -13.80
C VAL A 25 1.98 3.55 -12.74
N GLU A 26 2.15 3.07 -11.51
CA GLU A 26 2.55 3.90 -10.39
C GLU A 26 3.15 3.03 -9.29
N THR A 27 4.20 3.51 -8.64
CA THR A 27 4.80 2.86 -7.47
C THR A 27 4.94 3.85 -6.33
N PHE A 28 4.42 3.50 -5.17
CA PHE A 28 4.62 4.22 -3.92
C PHE A 28 5.62 3.46 -3.05
N ASN A 29 6.62 4.17 -2.53
CA ASN A 29 7.57 3.67 -1.56
C ASN A 29 7.51 4.56 -0.32
N LEU A 30 7.10 3.98 0.81
CA LEU A 30 7.24 4.63 2.11
C LEU A 30 8.60 4.28 2.68
N VAL A 31 9.51 5.24 2.61
CA VAL A 31 10.83 5.16 3.22
C VAL A 31 10.71 5.63 4.65
N VAL A 32 11.22 4.85 5.60
CA VAL A 32 11.18 5.17 7.03
C VAL A 32 12.58 5.16 7.60
N ARG A 33 12.78 5.87 8.70
CA ARG A 33 13.99 5.77 9.51
C ARG A 33 13.71 4.94 10.77
N ASN A 34 14.54 3.93 11.05
CA ASN A 34 14.45 3.18 12.31
C ASN A 34 15.12 3.94 13.47
N LYS A 35 14.97 3.43 14.70
CA LYS A 35 15.56 4.04 15.90
C LYS A 35 17.10 4.08 15.90
N VAL A 36 17.74 3.25 15.07
CA VAL A 36 19.20 3.18 14.91
C VAL A 36 19.70 4.19 13.87
N GLY A 37 18.79 4.86 13.15
CA GLY A 37 19.09 5.88 12.15
C GLY A 37 19.16 5.36 10.72
N GLU A 38 18.93 4.07 10.49
CA GLU A 38 18.95 3.46 9.15
C GLU A 38 17.66 3.79 8.41
N MET A 39 17.80 4.09 7.11
CA MET A 39 16.67 4.31 6.22
C MET A 39 16.44 3.10 5.32
N PHE A 40 15.18 2.69 5.20
CA PHE A 40 14.78 1.61 4.29
C PHE A 40 13.32 1.79 3.87
N THR A 41 12.91 1.09 2.81
CA THR A 41 11.53 1.09 2.34
C THR A 41 10.69 0.11 3.16
N ALA A 42 9.84 0.63 4.03
CA ALA A 42 8.96 -0.20 4.85
C ALA A 42 7.70 -0.65 4.11
N VAL A 43 7.19 0.18 3.20
CA VAL A 43 5.99 -0.14 2.42
C VAL A 43 6.24 0.13 0.95
N THR A 44 5.97 -0.87 0.10
CA THR A 44 5.91 -0.71 -1.35
C THR A 44 4.50 -1.02 -1.81
N LEU A 45 3.83 -0.08 -2.47
CA LEU A 45 2.56 -0.31 -3.16
C LEU A 45 2.78 -0.06 -4.66
N ARG A 46 2.47 -1.07 -5.49
CA ARG A 46 2.52 -0.95 -6.95
C ARG A 46 1.13 -1.04 -7.53
N LEU A 47 0.83 -0.15 -8.45
CA LEU A 47 -0.37 -0.17 -9.26
C LEU A 47 -0.04 -0.59 -10.68
N TYR A 48 -0.89 -1.44 -11.25
CA TYR A 48 -0.71 -1.99 -12.57
C TYR A 48 -1.98 -1.87 -13.41
N MET A 49 -1.81 -1.84 -14.73
CA MET A 49 -2.90 -1.95 -15.69
C MET A 49 -2.56 -2.97 -16.79
N GLY A 50 -3.59 -3.46 -17.47
CA GLY A 50 -3.37 -4.30 -18.65
C GLY A 50 -2.68 -3.50 -19.76
N ARG A 51 -1.81 -4.16 -20.54
CA ARG A 51 -1.07 -3.53 -21.65
C ARG A 51 -1.92 -3.22 -22.89
N SER A 52 -3.15 -3.73 -22.94
CA SER A 52 -4.05 -3.47 -24.05
C SER A 52 -4.75 -2.12 -23.90
N ARG A 53 -5.01 -1.44 -25.03
CA ARG A 53 -5.69 -0.13 -25.06
C ARG A 53 -7.09 -0.11 -24.44
N GLY A 54 -7.73 -1.29 -24.32
CA GLY A 54 -9.04 -1.45 -23.67
C GLY A 54 -8.98 -1.85 -22.19
N ALA A 55 -7.79 -1.94 -21.60
CA ALA A 55 -7.64 -2.36 -20.21
C ALA A 55 -8.20 -1.28 -19.27
N SER A 56 -9.30 -1.61 -18.61
CA SER A 56 -9.98 -0.71 -17.67
C SER A 56 -9.78 -1.10 -16.20
N THR A 57 -9.27 -2.31 -15.95
CA THR A 57 -9.00 -2.83 -14.60
C THR A 57 -7.64 -2.35 -14.09
N VAL A 58 -7.63 -1.78 -12.89
CA VAL A 58 -6.41 -1.48 -12.13
C VAL A 58 -6.15 -2.62 -11.15
N TYR A 59 -4.91 -3.08 -11.10
CA TYR A 59 -4.43 -4.06 -10.13
C TYR A 59 -3.52 -3.35 -9.13
N ALA A 60 -3.44 -3.86 -7.92
CA ALA A 60 -2.57 -3.35 -6.89
C ALA A 60 -1.89 -4.49 -6.14
N SER A 61 -0.64 -4.29 -5.78
CA SER A 61 0.10 -5.18 -4.89
C SER A 61 0.84 -4.36 -3.86
N ILE A 62 0.73 -4.76 -2.60
CA ILE A 62 1.39 -4.13 -1.47
C ILE A 62 2.32 -5.13 -0.79
N TRP A 63 3.49 -4.65 -0.40
CA TRP A 63 4.43 -5.34 0.46
C TRP A 63 4.79 -4.41 1.61
N VAL A 64 4.62 -4.90 2.81
CA VAL A 64 4.95 -4.22 4.06
C VAL A 64 5.98 -5.08 4.76
N GLY A 65 7.13 -4.51 5.06
CA GLY A 65 8.24 -5.22 5.70
C GLY A 65 9.01 -4.27 6.59
N GLY A 66 9.40 -4.74 7.77
CA GLY A 66 10.21 -3.94 8.69
C GLY A 66 10.20 -4.51 10.09
N GLN A 67 10.71 -3.73 11.04
CA GLN A 67 10.71 -4.08 12.45
C GLN A 67 9.74 -3.17 13.20
N TYR A 68 8.86 -3.75 14.00
CA TYR A 68 8.10 -2.99 14.98
C TYR A 68 9.04 -2.19 15.88
N SER A 69 8.53 -1.12 16.49
CA SER A 69 9.29 -0.34 17.48
C SER A 69 9.80 -1.16 18.68
N SER A 70 9.26 -2.36 18.89
CA SER A 70 9.65 -3.37 19.89
C SER A 70 10.77 -4.32 19.42
N GLY A 71 11.21 -4.22 18.17
CA GLY A 71 12.26 -5.06 17.57
C GLY A 71 11.76 -6.33 16.87
N ALA A 72 10.46 -6.64 16.95
CA ALA A 72 9.89 -7.80 16.26
C ALA A 72 9.75 -7.53 14.75
N SER A 73 10.25 -8.45 13.92
CA SER A 73 10.05 -8.38 12.46
C SER A 73 8.58 -8.58 12.09
N TYR A 74 8.09 -7.74 11.19
CA TYR A 74 6.77 -7.84 10.59
C TYR A 74 6.89 -7.81 9.08
N TYR A 75 6.23 -8.78 8.44
CA TYR A 75 6.12 -8.82 7.00
C TYR A 75 4.72 -9.23 6.61
N THR A 76 4.07 -8.45 5.75
CA THR A 76 2.80 -8.82 5.15
C THR A 76 2.72 -8.31 3.71
N ALA A 77 2.05 -9.07 2.85
CA ALA A 77 1.88 -8.76 1.45
C ALA A 77 0.46 -9.09 1.00
N GLY A 78 -0.09 -8.20 0.18
CA GLY A 78 -1.45 -8.24 -0.30
C GLY A 78 -1.55 -7.92 -1.78
N HIS A 79 -2.61 -8.39 -2.43
CA HIS A 79 -2.97 -7.98 -3.77
C HIS A 79 -4.47 -7.70 -3.90
N GLY A 80 -4.82 -6.85 -4.85
CA GLY A 80 -6.19 -6.41 -5.10
C GLY A 80 -6.38 -5.91 -6.52
N GLN A 81 -7.63 -5.68 -6.90
CA GLN A 81 -7.97 -5.13 -8.22
C GLN A 81 -9.29 -4.36 -8.16
N ALA A 82 -9.49 -3.45 -9.10
CA ALA A 82 -10.71 -2.67 -9.27
C ALA A 82 -11.01 -2.44 -10.76
N GLY A 83 -12.24 -2.75 -11.19
CA GLY A 83 -12.76 -2.55 -12.55
C GLY A 83 -13.99 -1.63 -12.59
N GLY A 84 -14.56 -1.38 -13.77
CA GLY A 84 -15.74 -0.52 -13.93
C GLY A 84 -15.42 0.96 -14.14
N TYR A 85 -16.43 1.83 -13.89
CA TYR A 85 -16.43 3.25 -14.27
C TYR A 85 -16.99 4.14 -13.15
N GLY A 86 -16.63 5.43 -13.15
CA GLY A 86 -17.22 6.46 -12.29
C GLY A 86 -16.53 6.73 -10.94
N TYR A 87 -15.36 6.16 -10.68
CA TYR A 87 -14.63 6.35 -9.42
C TYR A 87 -13.11 6.18 -9.60
N CYS A 88 -12.32 6.54 -8.56
CA CYS A 88 -10.87 6.37 -8.60
C CYS A 88 -10.43 4.91 -8.40
N LYS A 89 -10.32 4.15 -9.50
CA LYS A 89 -9.93 2.74 -9.52
C LYS A 89 -8.59 2.43 -8.84
N ARG A 90 -7.63 3.36 -8.91
CA ARG A 90 -6.34 3.25 -8.21
C ARG A 90 -6.53 3.08 -6.71
N SER A 91 -7.30 3.98 -6.11
CA SER A 91 -7.58 3.97 -4.66
C SER A 91 -8.41 2.76 -4.22
N SER A 92 -9.34 2.28 -5.07
CA SER A 92 -10.08 1.03 -4.79
C SER A 92 -9.21 -0.22 -4.89
N ALA A 93 -8.35 -0.32 -5.91
CA ALA A 93 -7.41 -1.45 -6.02
C ALA A 93 -6.44 -1.46 -4.84
N ALA A 94 -5.91 -0.29 -4.45
CA ALA A 94 -5.07 -0.13 -3.28
C ALA A 94 -5.78 -0.56 -1.99
N ALA A 95 -7.03 -0.13 -1.77
CA ALA A 95 -7.83 -0.54 -0.62
C ALA A 95 -7.97 -2.07 -0.54
N ALA A 96 -8.29 -2.71 -1.67
CA ALA A 96 -8.39 -4.17 -1.75
C ALA A 96 -7.07 -4.87 -1.45
N ALA A 97 -5.94 -4.34 -1.95
CA ALA A 97 -4.62 -4.90 -1.66
C ALA A 97 -4.23 -4.76 -0.19
N ILE A 98 -4.48 -3.61 0.43
CA ILE A 98 -4.24 -3.36 1.86
C ILE A 98 -5.07 -4.32 2.72
N GLN A 99 -6.36 -4.45 2.43
CA GLN A 99 -7.25 -5.38 3.13
C GLN A 99 -6.78 -6.84 2.97
N SER A 100 -6.36 -7.23 1.76
CA SER A 100 -5.84 -8.57 1.45
C SER A 100 -4.53 -8.88 2.19
N ALA A 101 -3.72 -7.86 2.49
CA ALA A 101 -2.55 -7.97 3.36
C ALA A 101 -2.90 -8.12 4.86
N GLY A 102 -4.19 -8.17 5.21
CA GLY A 102 -4.63 -8.23 6.62
C GLY A 102 -4.51 -6.90 7.36
N ILE A 103 -4.46 -5.78 6.64
CA ILE A 103 -4.37 -4.44 7.23
C ILE A 103 -5.76 -3.80 7.21
N GLY A 104 -6.27 -3.47 8.40
CA GLY A 104 -7.50 -2.70 8.55
C GLY A 104 -7.21 -1.20 8.42
N LEU A 105 -8.12 -0.47 7.79
CA LEU A 105 -8.10 0.99 7.72
C LEU A 105 -9.37 1.54 8.37
N HIS A 106 -9.22 2.56 9.23
CA HIS A 106 -10.36 3.16 9.92
C HIS A 106 -11.35 3.83 8.94
N LYS A 107 -10.85 4.49 7.90
CA LYS A 107 -11.67 5.02 6.80
C LYS A 107 -11.40 4.27 5.52
N SER A 108 -12.47 4.01 4.78
CA SER A 108 -12.36 3.47 3.43
C SER A 108 -11.64 4.48 2.52
N ILE A 109 -10.67 3.99 1.77
CA ILE A 109 -9.97 4.74 0.73
C ILE A 109 -10.45 4.32 -0.68
N ALA A 110 -11.44 3.44 -0.78
CA ALA A 110 -11.89 2.94 -2.06
C ALA A 110 -12.65 4.03 -2.84
N GLY A 111 -12.11 4.40 -3.99
CA GLY A 111 -12.75 5.29 -4.97
C GLY A 111 -12.61 6.78 -4.67
N VAL A 112 -11.96 7.17 -3.57
CA VAL A 112 -11.92 8.56 -3.09
C VAL A 112 -10.71 9.37 -3.60
N GLY A 113 -9.73 8.72 -4.24
CA GLY A 113 -8.62 9.41 -4.88
C GLY A 113 -7.25 9.08 -4.32
N HIS A 114 -6.24 9.66 -4.95
CA HIS A 114 -4.82 9.36 -4.74
C HIS A 114 -4.34 9.77 -3.34
N ARG A 115 -4.75 10.94 -2.82
CA ARG A 115 -4.37 11.43 -1.48
C ARG A 115 -4.70 10.43 -0.36
N ALA A 116 -5.83 9.74 -0.47
CA ALA A 116 -6.24 8.76 0.53
C ALA A 116 -5.33 7.52 0.54
N ILE A 117 -4.71 7.19 -0.61
CA ILE A 117 -3.68 6.14 -0.68
C ILE A 117 -2.47 6.59 0.12
N GLU A 118 -1.98 7.81 -0.10
CA GLU A 118 -0.83 8.35 0.62
C GLU A 118 -1.07 8.38 2.14
N ASP A 119 -2.23 8.88 2.56
CA ASP A 119 -2.64 8.92 3.97
C ASP A 119 -2.71 7.52 4.58
N ALA A 120 -3.19 6.53 3.83
CA ALA A 120 -3.22 5.14 4.29
C ALA A 120 -1.82 4.53 4.42
N LEU A 121 -0.91 4.79 3.49
CA LEU A 121 0.47 4.29 3.57
C LEU A 121 1.20 4.89 4.79
N ARG A 122 1.03 6.19 5.04
CA ARG A 122 1.55 6.86 6.24
C ARG A 122 0.95 6.29 7.53
N ALA A 123 -0.34 5.99 7.54
CA ALA A 123 -1.00 5.35 8.66
C ALA A 123 -0.43 3.95 8.95
N ILE A 124 -0.10 3.16 7.91
CA ILE A 124 0.57 1.86 8.05
C ILE A 124 1.95 2.03 8.69
N GLY A 125 2.76 2.97 8.21
CA GLY A 125 4.07 3.26 8.81
C GLY A 125 3.97 3.69 10.28
N THR A 126 2.95 4.49 10.61
CA THR A 126 2.66 4.90 11.99
C THR A 126 2.27 3.70 12.86
N ALA A 127 1.43 2.80 12.34
CA ALA A 127 1.02 1.58 13.04
C ALA A 127 2.18 0.60 13.27
N MET A 128 3.21 0.62 12.42
CA MET A 128 4.48 -0.11 12.64
C MET A 128 5.38 0.55 13.71
N GLY A 129 5.06 1.78 14.10
CA GLY A 129 5.79 2.54 15.13
C GLY A 129 6.90 3.45 14.61
N TYR A 130 6.90 3.78 13.31
CA TYR A 130 7.80 4.80 12.76
C TYR A 130 7.23 6.20 12.96
N SER A 131 8.09 7.20 13.10
CA SER A 131 7.71 8.63 13.22
C SER A 131 8.29 9.48 12.09
N GLU A 132 9.48 9.13 11.61
CA GLU A 132 10.13 9.78 10.47
C GLU A 132 9.90 8.96 9.20
N MET A 133 9.12 9.52 8.27
CA MET A 133 8.75 8.84 7.03
C MET A 133 8.70 9.80 5.84
N LEU A 134 9.15 9.31 4.69
CA LEU A 134 9.06 9.98 3.40
C LEU A 134 8.32 9.07 2.42
N LEU A 135 7.25 9.57 1.82
CA LEU A 135 6.55 8.87 0.75
C LEU A 135 7.09 9.36 -0.59
N VAL A 136 7.53 8.42 -1.42
CA VAL A 136 8.04 8.67 -2.77
C VAL A 136 7.15 7.94 -3.76
N ASN A 137 6.65 8.64 -4.78
CA ASN A 137 5.84 8.07 -5.86
C ASN A 137 6.50 8.29 -7.22
N ASN A 138 6.54 7.24 -8.06
CA ASN A 138 7.11 7.24 -9.40
C ASN A 138 6.18 6.55 -10.40
#